data_AF-A0A482YAK3-F1
#
_entry.id   AF-A0A482YAK3-F1
#
_cell.length_a   1.000
_cell.length_b   1.000
_cell.length_c   1.000
_cell.angle_alpha   90.00
_cell.angle_beta   90.00
_cell.angle_gamma   90.00
#
_symmetry.space_group_name_H-M   'P 1'
#
loop_
_entity.id
_entity.type
_entity.pdbx_description
1 polymer ?
#
loop_
_entity_poly.entity_id
_entity_poly.type
_entity_poly.pdbx_seq_one_letter_code
_entity_poly.pdbx_strand_id
1 'polypeptide(L)' 'MSDTPDIPDDASISEKTERLEEIIAQLEDGEVSLERANELHTEGTHLLEELREDLDIGDGEITENR' A
#
# COMPACT_ATOMS: atom_id res chain seq x y z
N MET A 1 13.40 19.26 18.38
CA MET A 1 13.20 18.55 17.11
C MET A 1 11.90 17.83 17.30
N SER A 2 10.82 18.33 16.70
CA SER A 2 9.55 17.61 16.72
C SER A 2 9.63 16.60 15.59
N ASP A 3 9.85 15.33 15.92
CA ASP A 3 9.59 14.22 15.00
C ASP A 3 8.07 14.13 14.86
N THR A 4 7.50 14.99 14.02
CA THR A 4 6.15 14.73 13.50
C THR A 4 6.30 13.50 12.61
N PRO A 5 5.65 12.37 12.92
CA PRO A 5 5.67 11.22 12.02
C PRO A 5 5.17 11.67 10.65
N ASP A 6 5.87 11.27 9.59
CA ASP A 6 5.45 11.47 8.22
C ASP A 6 4.26 10.53 7.98
N ILE A 7 3.06 10.98 8.34
CA ILE A 7 1.84 10.19 8.14
C ILE A 7 1.47 10.35 6.67
N PRO A 8 1.47 9.26 5.88
CA PRO A 8 1.04 9.29 4.49
C PRO A 8 -0.39 9.82 4.40
N ASP A 9 -0.68 10.63 3.39
CA ASP A 9 -2.03 11.12 3.19
C ASP A 9 -2.97 10.00 2.68
N ASP A 10 -4.26 10.13 2.97
CA ASP A 10 -5.28 9.16 2.54
C ASP A 10 -5.29 8.94 1.02
N ALA A 11 -4.83 9.93 0.24
CA ALA A 11 -4.71 9.84 -1.21
C ALA A 11 -3.65 8.81 -1.62
N SER A 12 -2.47 8.83 -1.00
CA SER A 12 -1.39 7.87 -1.27
C SER A 12 -1.76 6.43 -0.91
N ILE A 13 -2.50 6.22 0.19
CA ILE A 13 -3.05 4.90 0.58
C ILE A 13 -4.04 4.39 -0.46
N SER A 14 -4.92 5.28 -0.93
CA SER A 14 -5.93 4.94 -1.95
C SER A 14 -5.27 4.58 -3.29
N GLU A 15 -4.29 5.37 -3.73
CA GLU A 15 -3.53 5.12 -4.96
C GLU A 15 -2.77 3.78 -4.91
N LYS A 16 -2.12 3.45 -3.79
CA LYS A 16 -1.45 2.16 -3.59
C LYS A 16 -2.44 0.99 -3.65
N THR A 17 -3.64 1.18 -3.08
CA THR A 17 -4.70 0.17 -3.08
C THR A 17 -5.26 -0.05 -4.49
N GLU A 18 -5.56 1.01 -5.23
CA GLU A 18 -6.01 0.94 -6.63
C GLU A 18 -4.97 0.20 -7.49
N ARG A 19 -3.68 0.52 -7.31
CA ARG A 19 -2.61 -0.16 -8.04
C ARG A 19 -2.52 -1.65 -7.73
N LEU A 20 -2.73 -2.03 -6.47
CA LEU A 20 -2.77 -3.45 -6.06
C LEU A 20 -3.93 -4.19 -6.73
N GLU A 21 -5.10 -3.58 -6.82
CA GLU A 21 -6.26 -4.16 -7.51
C GLU A 21 -5.99 -4.38 -9.01
N GLU A 22 -5.36 -3.41 -9.68
CA GLU A 22 -4.95 -3.55 -11.08
C GLU A 22 -3.95 -4.69 -11.31
N ILE A 23 -2.98 -4.86 -10.39
CA ILE A 23 -1.98 -5.93 -10.46
C ILE A 23 -2.68 -7.29 -10.30
N ILE A 24 -3.56 -7.43 -9.31
CA ILE A 24 -4.32 -8.66 -9.07
C ILE A 24 -5.15 -9.01 -10.31
N ALA A 25 -5.89 -8.04 -10.87
CA ALA A 25 -6.71 -8.27 -12.06
C ALA A 25 -5.89 -8.76 -13.25
N GLN A 26 -4.71 -8.19 -13.51
CA GLN A 26 -3.81 -8.64 -14.58
C GLN A 26 -3.26 -10.06 -14.34
N LEU A 27 -2.93 -10.39 -13.09
CA LEU A 27 -2.44 -11.72 -12.74
C LEU A 27 -3.54 -12.79 -12.83
N GLU A 28 -4.78 -12.45 -12.46
CA GLU A 28 -5.96 -13.33 -12.54
C GLU A 28 -6.41 -13.60 -13.98
N ASP A 29 -6.34 -12.57 -14.84
CA ASP A 29 -6.66 -12.70 -16.26
C ASP A 29 -5.70 -13.65 -16.98
N GLY A 30 -4.43 -13.67 -16.57
CA GLY A 30 -3.45 -14.65 -17.04
C GLY A 30 -2.92 -14.39 -18.46
N GLU A 31 -3.34 -13.31 -19.12
CA GLU A 31 -2.79 -12.85 -20.42
C GLU A 31 -1.45 -12.10 -20.26
N VAL A 32 -0.59 -12.56 -19.34
CA VAL A 32 0.74 -12.00 -19.09
C VAL A 32 1.83 -13.07 -19.21
N SER A 33 3.02 -12.67 -19.66
CA SER A 33 4.16 -13.58 -19.67
C SER A 33 4.59 -13.93 -18.23
N LEU A 34 5.28 -15.06 -18.04
CA LEU A 34 5.83 -15.41 -16.72
C LEU A 34 6.79 -14.34 -16.18
N GLU A 35 7.61 -13.76 -17.05
CA GLU A 35 8.49 -12.64 -16.68
C GLU A 35 7.67 -11.45 -16.16
N ARG A 36 6.63 -11.05 -16.90
CA ARG A 36 5.75 -9.96 -16.50
C ARG A 36 4.98 -10.28 -15.21
N ALA A 37 4.53 -11.52 -15.05
CA ALA A 37 3.86 -11.96 -13.83
C ALA A 37 4.78 -11.86 -12.60
N ASN A 38 6.08 -12.16 -12.74
CA ASN A 38 7.05 -12.01 -11.65
C ASN A 38 7.31 -10.53 -11.31
N GLU A 39 7.37 -9.65 -12.31
CA GLU A 39 7.48 -8.20 -12.08
C GLU A 39 6.26 -7.68 -11.31
N LEU A 40 5.06 -8.01 -11.77
CA LEU A 40 3.80 -7.62 -11.14
C LEU A 40 3.69 -8.16 -9.71
N HIS A 41 4.08 -9.42 -9.47
CA HIS A 41 4.12 -10.00 -8.13
C HIS A 41 5.11 -9.26 -7.21
N THR A 42 6.28 -8.89 -7.73
CA THR A 42 7.29 -8.15 -6.97
C THR A 42 6.79 -6.74 -6.61
N GLU A 43 6.21 -6.04 -7.58
CA GLU A 43 5.59 -4.72 -7.39
C GLU A 43 4.47 -4.80 -6.34
N GLY A 44 3.56 -5.76 -6.46
CA GLY A 44 2.46 -5.93 -5.50
C GLY A 44 2.95 -6.29 -4.10
N THR A 45 4.02 -7.07 -3.97
CA THR A 45 4.62 -7.38 -2.66
C THR A 45 5.18 -6.13 -1.99
N HIS A 46 5.87 -5.26 -2.74
CA HIS A 46 6.40 -4.01 -2.24
C HIS A 46 5.30 -3.04 -1.81
N LEU A 47 4.26 -2.88 -2.64
CA LEU A 47 3.11 -2.03 -2.33
C LEU A 47 2.38 -2.51 -1.06
N LEU A 48 2.28 -3.84 -0.85
CA LEU A 48 1.70 -4.40 0.38
C LEU A 48 2.56 -4.13 1.62
N GLU A 49 3.88 -4.07 1.49
CA GLU A 49 4.78 -3.72 2.59
C GLU A 49 4.62 -2.24 2.95
N GLU A 50 4.67 -1.35 1.96
CA GLU A 50 4.45 0.08 2.17
C GLU A 50 3.07 0.36 2.77
N LEU A 51 2.00 -0.28 2.26
CA LEU A 51 0.65 -0.08 2.79
C LEU A 51 0.53 -0.53 4.24
N ARG A 52 1.28 -1.58 4.65
CA ARG A 52 1.31 -2.01 6.05
C ARG A 52 2.01 -0.99 6.93
N GLU A 53 3.10 -0.39 6.46
CA GLU A 53 3.80 0.68 7.18
C GLU A 53 2.92 1.93 7.30
N ASP A 54 2.26 2.33 6.20
CA ASP A 54 1.34 3.48 6.17
C ASP A 54 0.17 3.32 7.14
N LEU A 55 -0.36 2.09 7.26
CA LEU A 55 -1.49 1.76 8.14
C LEU A 55 -1.07 1.44 9.58
N ASP A 56 0.23 1.23 9.83
CA ASP A 56 0.77 1.00 11.17
C ASP A 56 0.99 2.34 11.90
N ILE A 57 -0.12 2.96 12.32
CA ILE A 57 -0.13 4.23 13.04
C ILE A 57 0.27 4.05 14.53
N GLY A 58 0.70 2.84 14.92
CA GLY A 58 1.07 2.49 16.29
C GLY A 58 -0.11 2.47 17.29
N ASP A 59 0.20 2.40 18.59
CA ASP A 59 -0.79 2.57 19.66
C ASP A 59 -1.23 4.04 19.71
N GLY A 60 -2.22 4.41 18.90
CA GLY A 60 -2.77 5.76 18.88
C GLY A 60 -3.34 6.17 20.25
N GLU A 61 -2.94 7.34 20.75
CA GLU A 61 -3.60 7.95 21.91
C GLU A 61 -4.94 8.58 21.48
N ILE A 62 -6.04 8.08 22.05
CA ILE A 62 -7.36 8.70 21.88
C ILE A 62 -7.34 10.07 22.59
N THR A 63 -7.39 11.15 21.80
CA THR A 63 -7.53 12.51 22.33
C THR A 63 -9.01 12.89 22.39
N GLU A 64 -9.57 12.98 23.60
CA GLU A 64 -10.92 13.51 23.81
C GLU A 64 -10.94 15.02 23.52
N ASN A 65 -11.64 15.42 22.45
CA ASN A 65 -11.96 16.83 22.21
C ASN A 65 -13.11 17.27 23.12
N ARG A 66 -12.86 18.28 23.95
CA ARG A 66 -13.81 18.84 24.93
C ARG A 66 -14.64 19.99 24.37
#